data_AF-A0A531KT40-F1
#
_entry.id   AF-A0A531KT40-F1
#
_cell.length_a   1.000
_cell.length_b   1.000
_cell.length_c   1.000
_cell.angle_alpha   90.00
_cell.angle_beta   90.00
_cell.angle_gamma   90.00
#
_symmetry.space_group_name_H-M   'P 1'
#
loop_
_entity.id
_entity.type
_entity.pdbx_description
1 polymer ?
#
loop_
_entity_poly.entity_id
_entity_poly.type
_entity_poly.pdbx_seq_one_letter_code
_entity_poly.pdbx_strand_id
1 'polypeptide(L)' 'LNETIGFLRAAVKEEDRGQELRAEELRLAADRLGRIVGAVDVEDMLDVIFSQFCIGK' A
#
# COMPACT_ATOMS: atom_id res chain seq x y z
N LEU A 1 12.70 0.23 1.84
CA LEU A 1 12.68 -0.62 3.05
C LEU A 1 12.98 0.19 4.32
N ASN A 2 14.10 0.94 4.39
CA ASN A 2 14.37 1.79 5.57
C ASN A 2 13.25 2.80 5.87
N GLU A 3 12.71 3.45 4.84
CA GLU A 3 11.57 4.38 4.98
C GLU A 3 10.29 3.67 5.45
N THR A 4 9.97 2.50 4.89
CA THR A 4 8.86 1.65 5.36
C THR A 4 8.97 1.34 6.85
N ILE A 5 10.16 0.97 7.32
CA ILE A 5 10.41 0.67 8.73
C ILE A 5 10.29 1.94 9.60
N GLY A 6 10.71 3.10 9.08
CA GLY A 6 10.53 4.39 9.74
C GLY A 6 9.06 4.68 10.04
N PHE A 7 8.21 4.60 9.01
CA PHE A 7 6.77 4.83 9.12
C PHE A 7 6.09 3.79 10.03
N LEU A 8 6.43 2.50 9.92
CA LEU A 8 5.90 1.47 10.82
C LEU A 8 6.27 1.73 12.29
N ARG A 9 7.49 2.22 12.56
CA ARG A 9 7.91 2.58 13.91
C ARG A 9 7.15 3.79 14.44
N ALA A 10 6.90 4.80 13.63
CA ALA A 10 6.11 5.96 14.01
C ALA A 10 4.67 5.55 14.37
N ALA A 11 4.04 4.73 13.52
CA ALA A 11 2.69 4.21 13.76
C ALA A 11 2.53 3.40 15.06
N VAL A 12 3.60 2.73 15.53
CA VAL A 12 3.58 1.89 16.74
C VAL A 12 4.05 2.64 17.98
N LYS A 13 5.06 3.51 17.89
CA LYS A 13 5.61 4.21 19.06
C LYS A 13 4.73 5.36 19.55
N GLU A 14 3.97 5.98 18.67
CA GLU A 14 3.26 7.23 18.98
C GLU A 14 1.80 6.95 19.34
N GLU A 15 1.57 6.18 20.41
CA GLU A 15 0.22 5.85 20.90
C GLU A 15 -0.61 7.11 21.23
N ASP A 16 0.05 8.19 21.66
CA ASP A 16 -0.58 9.47 22.00
C ASP A 16 -0.98 10.33 20.78
N ARG A 17 -0.54 10.01 19.55
CA ARG A 17 -0.79 10.86 18.36
C ARG A 17 -2.19 10.70 17.74
N GLY A 18 -3.10 9.99 18.41
CA GLY A 18 -4.44 9.77 17.88
C GLY A 18 -4.45 8.80 16.70
N GLN A 19 -5.60 8.16 16.47
CA GLN A 19 -5.71 7.07 15.49
C GLN A 19 -5.51 7.55 14.05
N GLU A 20 -5.89 8.80 13.73
CA GLU A 20 -5.77 9.38 12.38
C GLU A 20 -4.32 9.50 11.93
N LEU A 21 -3.43 10.03 12.77
CA LEU A 21 -2.01 10.16 12.44
C LEU A 21 -1.35 8.79 12.31
N ARG A 22 -1.69 7.84 13.19
CA ARG A 22 -1.17 6.47 13.11
C ARG A 22 -1.63 5.76 11.83
N ALA A 23 -2.87 5.99 11.41
CA ALA A 23 -3.40 5.44 10.15
C ALA A 23 -2.65 5.99 8.93
N GLU A 24 -2.31 7.29 8.94
CA GLU A 24 -1.52 7.90 7.86
C GLU A 24 -0.10 7.31 7.77
N GLU A 25 0.57 7.11 8.91
CA GLU A 25 1.89 6.45 8.95
C GLU A 25 1.81 5.02 8.37
N LEU A 26 0.75 4.27 8.68
CA LEU A 26 0.52 2.95 8.09
C LEU A 26 0.27 3.02 6.57
N ARG A 27 -0.48 4.02 6.09
CA ARG A 27 -0.72 4.25 4.66
C ARG A 27 0.59 4.52 3.91
N LEU A 28 1.45 5.36 4.47
CA LEU A 28 2.78 5.67 3.91
C LEU A 28 3.70 4.45 3.92
N ALA A 29 3.69 3.66 5.00
CA ALA A 29 4.43 2.40 5.06
C ALA A 29 3.98 1.42 3.97
N ALA A 30 2.67 1.28 3.77
CA ALA A 30 2.08 0.39 2.77
C ALA A 30 2.43 0.81 1.34
N ASP A 31 2.31 2.10 0.99
CA ASP A 31 2.73 2.64 -0.32
C ASP A 31 4.21 2.34 -0.58
N ARG A 32 5.05 2.61 0.42
CA ARG A 32 6.49 2.45 0.25
C ARG A 32 6.94 1.00 0.16
N LEU A 33 6.25 0.11 0.87
CA LEU A 33 6.43 -1.32 0.73
C LEU A 33 5.96 -1.79 -0.65
N GLY A 34 4.77 -1.37 -1.09
CA GLY A 34 4.17 -1.70 -2.38
C GLY A 34 5.08 -1.40 -3.57
N ARG A 35 5.75 -0.25 -3.58
CA ARG A 35 6.74 0.09 -4.64
C ARG A 35 7.92 -0.89 -4.75
N ILE A 36 8.20 -1.67 -3.71
CA ILE A 36 9.35 -2.58 -3.65
C ILE A 36 8.92 -4.01 -3.97
N VAL A 37 7.79 -4.45 -3.43
CA VAL A 37 7.30 -5.83 -3.65
C VAL A 37 6.52 -5.98 -4.95
N GLY A 38 6.19 -4.87 -5.61
CA GLY A 38 5.17 -4.87 -6.66
C GLY A 38 3.81 -5.03 -6.00
N ALA A 39 3.28 -3.94 -5.43
CA ALA A 39 1.88 -3.92 -5.04
C ALA A 39 1.06 -4.21 -6.31
N VAL A 40 0.14 -5.18 -6.19
CA VAL A 40 -0.89 -5.41 -7.21
C VAL A 40 -1.69 -4.12 -7.27
N ASP A 41 -1.43 -3.32 -8.30
CA ASP A 41 -2.21 -2.12 -8.53
C ASP A 41 -3.65 -2.56 -8.84
N VAL A 42 -4.62 -1.68 -8.59
CA VAL A 42 -5.97 -1.89 -9.08
C VAL A 42 -5.92 -2.11 -10.60
N GLU A 43 -5.01 -1.42 -11.31
CA GLU A 43 -4.75 -1.65 -12.73
C GLU A 43 -4.30 -3.09 -13.04
N ASP A 44 -3.38 -3.67 -12.27
CA ASP A 44 -2.94 -5.08 -12.47
C ASP A 44 -4.11 -6.06 -12.26
N MET A 45 -4.97 -5.79 -11.29
CA MET A 45 -6.15 -6.62 -11.03
C MET A 45 -7.20 -6.45 -12.13
N LEU A 46 -7.39 -5.23 -12.63
CA LEU A 46 -8.29 -4.94 -13.74
C LEU A 46 -7.77 -5.57 -15.04
N ASP A 47 -6.47 -5.56 -15.31
CA ASP A 47 -5.87 -6.24 -16.47
C ASP A 47 -6.13 -7.75 -16.43
N VAL A 48 -6.02 -8.40 -15.25
CA VAL A 48 -6.38 -9.81 -15.11
C VAL A 48 -7.87 -10.03 -15.35
N ILE A 49 -8.74 -9.20 -14.75
CA ILE A 49 -10.20 -9.30 -14.94
C ILE A 49 -10.56 -9.13 -16.42
N PHE A 50 -10.05 -8.09 -17.08
CA PHE A 50 -10.34 -7.78 -18.48
C PHE A 50 -9.61 -8.65 -19.49
N SER A 51 -8.49 -9.30 -19.13
CA SER A 51 -7.83 -10.30 -19.99
C SER A 51 -8.66 -11.59 -20.16
N GLN A 52 -9.57 -11.87 -19.23
CA GLN A 52 -10.50 -13.00 -19.29
C GLN A 52 -11.81 -12.66 -20.02
N PHE A 53 -12.15 -11.37 -20.14
CA PHE A 53 -13.18 -10.93 -21.06
C PHE A 53 -12.55 -10.85 -22.44
N CYS A 54 -12.96 -11.72 -23.37
CA CYS A 54 -12.64 -11.54 -24.77
C CYS A 54 -13.20 -10.20 -25.24
N ILE A 55 -12.41 -9.12 -25.16
CA ILE A 55 -12.64 -7.92 -25.95
C ILE A 55 -12.40 -8.36 -27.39
N GLY A 56 -13.46 -8.29 -28.19
CA GLY A 56 -13.62 -8.98 -29.46
C GLY A 56 -12.38 -9.03 -30.35
N LYS A 57 -12.05 -10.25 -30.76
CA LYS A 57 -11.92 -10.55 -32.19
C LYS A 57 -13.33 -10.57 -32.80
#